data_AF-A0A1X7MT04-F1
#
_entry.id   AF-A0A1X7MT04-F1
#
_cell.length_a   1.000
_cell.length_b   1.000
_cell.length_c   1.000
_cell.angle_alpha   90.00
_cell.angle_beta   90.00
_cell.angle_gamma   90.00
#
_symmetry.space_group_name_H-M   'P 1'
#
loop_
_entity.id
_entity.type
_entity.pdbx_description
1 polymer ?
#
loop_
_entity_poly.entity_id
_entity_poly.type
_entity_poly.pdbx_seq_one_letter_code
_entity_poly.pdbx_strand_id
1 'polypeptide(L)'
;MKKTSMYSLILLNTLAIFTLLGCGNGSGETLNNEDDKNKEVIEVVLEKTLNAPDKVLLSKLYDSDNATIINQDEQSSTSSVQEKENDFDQYIEENYGEYFTDYGFEKFFITSGEGYRYSDEADKANYTLAPEDISIIQDEKNDQRYEFDVTVKYIDEKNDEGTRVLNGRVEMDDGKINSLNINDDEGLLKEIMSNP
;
A
#
# COMPACT_ATOMS: atom_id res chain seq x y z
N MET A 1 -40.85 60.44 -27.49
CA MET A 1 -41.76 59.79 -28.46
C MET A 1 -40.98 59.43 -29.71
N LYS A 2 -41.01 58.14 -30.08
CA LYS A 2 -40.74 57.48 -31.38
C LYS A 2 -39.78 58.14 -32.39
N LYS A 3 -38.77 57.37 -32.79
CA LYS A 3 -38.76 56.71 -34.12
C LYS A 3 -37.76 55.54 -34.16
N THR A 4 -38.31 54.39 -34.50
CA THR A 4 -37.68 53.11 -34.81
C THR A 4 -37.09 53.10 -36.23
N SER A 5 -35.96 52.42 -36.43
CA SER A 5 -35.46 51.89 -37.71
C SER A 5 -34.43 50.81 -37.37
N MET A 6 -34.72 49.51 -37.41
CA MET A 6 -35.02 48.63 -38.55
C MET A 6 -33.78 48.28 -39.39
N TYR A 7 -32.92 47.39 -38.90
CA TYR A 7 -31.96 46.53 -39.64
C TYR A 7 -31.52 45.44 -38.66
N SER A 8 -31.27 44.17 -38.98
CA SER A 8 -31.40 43.37 -40.19
C SER A 8 -31.42 41.92 -39.70
N LEU A 9 -32.41 41.16 -40.14
CA LEU A 9 -32.60 39.75 -39.91
C LEU A 9 -31.54 38.99 -40.75
N ILE A 10 -30.51 38.42 -40.13
CA ILE A 10 -29.63 37.45 -40.81
C ILE A 10 -29.93 36.08 -40.21
N LEU A 11 -30.84 35.38 -40.90
CA LEU A 11 -30.95 33.93 -40.91
C LEU A 11 -29.65 33.35 -41.48
N LEU A 12 -28.94 32.52 -40.71
CA LEU A 12 -28.06 31.52 -41.30
C LEU A 12 -28.29 30.18 -40.61
N ASN A 13 -29.14 29.40 -41.25
CA ASN A 13 -29.38 28.00 -41.05
C ASN A 13 -28.45 27.27 -42.02
N THR A 14 -27.51 26.45 -41.55
CA THR A 14 -27.15 25.15 -42.15
C THR A 14 -26.07 24.45 -41.33
N LEU A 15 -26.54 23.42 -40.63
CA LEU A 15 -25.92 22.13 -40.38
C LEU A 15 -24.78 21.74 -41.35
N ALA A 16 -23.59 21.48 -40.82
CA ALA A 16 -22.58 20.65 -41.47
C ALA A 16 -22.04 19.65 -40.43
N ILE A 17 -22.64 18.46 -40.46
CA ILE A 17 -22.11 17.24 -39.86
C ILE A 17 -20.91 16.83 -40.72
N PHE A 18 -19.71 16.91 -40.17
CA PHE A 18 -18.56 16.16 -40.67
C PHE A 18 -18.22 15.09 -39.63
N THR A 19 -18.86 13.93 -39.77
CA THR A 19 -18.24 12.68 -39.35
C THR A 19 -17.26 12.27 -40.44
N LEU A 20 -16.03 11.92 -40.06
CA LEU A 20 -15.44 10.59 -40.25
C LEU A 20 -13.94 10.64 -39.92
N LEU A 21 -13.57 9.78 -38.97
CA LEU A 21 -12.38 8.92 -38.98
C LEU A 21 -11.00 9.60 -39.09
N GLY A 22 -10.43 9.89 -37.93
CA GLY A 22 -9.00 9.76 -37.70
C GLY A 22 -8.77 8.72 -36.60
N CYS A 23 -8.78 7.42 -36.94
CA CYS A 23 -8.13 6.40 -36.12
C CYS A 23 -6.63 6.70 -36.13
N GLY A 24 -6.19 7.52 -35.18
CA GLY A 24 -4.79 7.54 -34.79
C GLY A 24 -4.48 6.21 -34.11
N ASN A 25 -3.53 5.46 -34.67
CA ASN A 25 -2.86 4.37 -34.00
C ASN A 25 -2.16 4.93 -32.74
N GLY A 26 -2.89 5.01 -31.64
CA GLY A 26 -2.37 5.03 -30.29
C GLY A 26 -2.67 3.66 -29.72
N SER A 27 -1.61 2.95 -29.34
CA SER A 27 -1.62 1.65 -28.66
C SER A 27 -2.80 1.51 -27.71
N GLY A 28 -3.76 0.66 -28.09
CA GLY A 28 -4.74 0.15 -27.15
C GLY A 28 -4.03 -0.74 -26.15
N GLU A 29 -3.52 -0.13 -25.08
CA GLU A 29 -3.38 -0.85 -23.82
C GLU A 29 -4.79 -1.27 -23.42
N THR A 30 -5.03 -2.57 -23.52
CA THR A 30 -6.23 -3.16 -22.93
C THR A 30 -5.95 -3.14 -21.43
N LEU A 31 -6.34 -2.06 -20.75
CA LEU A 31 -6.37 -2.03 -19.29
C LEU A 31 -7.23 -3.21 -18.84
N ASN A 32 -6.59 -4.29 -18.37
CA ASN A 32 -7.29 -5.39 -17.75
C ASN A 32 -7.79 -4.85 -16.41
N ASN A 33 -9.11 -4.80 -16.23
CA ASN A 33 -9.75 -4.27 -15.01
C ASN A 33 -9.20 -4.92 -13.72
N GLU A 34 -8.70 -6.14 -13.82
CA GLU A 34 -8.06 -6.88 -12.73
C GLU A 34 -6.63 -6.42 -12.44
N ASP A 35 -5.86 -6.05 -13.47
CA ASP A 35 -4.51 -5.51 -13.30
C ASP A 35 -4.54 -4.19 -12.54
N ASP A 36 -5.42 -3.27 -12.94
CA ASP A 36 -5.58 -1.98 -12.28
C ASP A 36 -6.01 -2.14 -10.81
N LYS A 37 -6.92 -3.09 -10.52
CA LYS A 37 -7.35 -3.40 -9.15
C LYS A 37 -6.24 -3.99 -8.30
N ASN A 38 -5.46 -4.92 -8.86
CA ASN A 38 -4.35 -5.52 -8.14
C ASN A 38 -3.31 -4.46 -7.79
N LYS A 39 -3.00 -3.54 -8.71
CA LYS A 39 -2.10 -2.41 -8.46
C LYS A 39 -2.62 -1.51 -7.34
N GLU A 40 -3.91 -1.19 -7.33
CA GLU A 40 -4.54 -0.41 -6.25
C GLU A 40 -4.40 -1.08 -4.88
N VAL A 41 -4.64 -2.40 -4.80
CA VAL A 41 -4.45 -3.17 -3.56
C VAL A 41 -2.99 -3.14 -3.10
N ILE A 42 -2.05 -3.32 -4.02
CA ILE A 42 -0.61 -3.28 -3.74
C ILE A 42 -0.19 -1.89 -3.24
N GLU A 43 -0.64 -0.84 -3.92
CA GLU A 43 -0.36 0.56 -3.57
C GLU A 43 -0.84 0.88 -2.17
N VAL A 44 -2.10 0.54 -1.84
CA VAL A 44 -2.68 0.77 -0.50
C VAL A 44 -1.86 0.09 0.60
N VAL A 45 -1.42 -1.16 0.38
CA VAL A 45 -0.63 -1.89 1.39
C VAL A 45 0.77 -1.30 1.52
N LEU A 46 1.43 -0.94 0.41
CA LEU A 46 2.74 -0.27 0.45
C LEU A 46 2.66 1.08 1.17
N GLU A 47 1.62 1.88 0.88
CA GLU A 47 1.39 3.16 1.54
C GLU A 47 1.22 2.99 3.06
N LYS A 48 0.38 2.05 3.47
CA LYS A 48 0.13 1.77 4.89
C LYS A 48 1.39 1.28 5.60
N THR A 49 2.14 0.37 5.00
CA THR A 49 3.35 -0.23 5.62
C THR A 49 4.52 0.75 5.68
N LEU A 50 4.71 1.59 4.67
CA LEU A 50 5.88 2.48 4.55
C LEU A 50 5.62 3.90 5.06
N ASN A 51 4.38 4.26 5.39
CA ASN A 51 4.07 5.47 6.13
C ASN A 51 4.26 5.21 7.64
N ALA A 52 5.42 5.59 8.15
CA ALA A 52 5.89 5.20 9.48
C ALA A 52 6.41 6.40 10.28
N PRO A 53 6.31 6.38 11.62
CA PRO A 53 5.69 5.34 12.44
C PRO A 53 4.16 5.42 12.48
N ASP A 54 3.48 4.28 12.33
CA ASP A 54 2.06 4.15 12.62
C ASP A 54 1.84 4.02 14.14
N LYS A 55 1.56 5.14 14.79
CA LYS A 55 1.36 5.19 16.25
C LYS A 55 0.16 4.37 16.73
N VAL A 56 -0.88 4.18 15.90
CA VAL A 56 -2.06 3.40 16.31
C VAL A 56 -1.69 1.93 16.31
N LEU A 57 -1.10 1.43 15.22
CA LEU A 57 -0.58 0.07 15.10
C LEU A 57 0.37 -0.25 16.27
N LEU A 58 1.33 0.64 16.56
CA LEU A 58 2.31 0.45 17.63
C LEU A 58 1.68 0.47 19.03
N SER A 59 0.69 1.34 19.27
CA SER A 59 -0.01 1.37 20.55
C SER A 59 -0.72 0.04 20.85
N LYS A 60 -1.17 -0.67 19.80
CA LYS A 60 -1.73 -2.01 19.91
C LYS A 60 -0.63 -3.04 20.06
N LEU A 61 0.40 -3.00 19.23
CA LEU A 61 1.53 -3.94 19.30
C LEU A 61 2.17 -4.00 20.69
N TYR A 62 2.32 -2.85 21.34
CA TYR A 62 2.95 -2.73 22.66
C TYR A 62 2.01 -2.87 23.85
N ASP A 63 0.72 -3.14 23.63
CA ASP A 63 -0.21 -3.35 24.73
C ASP A 63 0.19 -4.60 25.53
N SER A 64 0.38 -4.43 26.85
CA SER A 64 0.76 -5.52 27.74
C SER A 64 -0.27 -6.66 27.76
N ASP A 65 -1.53 -6.38 27.40
CA ASP A 65 -2.57 -7.40 27.30
C ASP A 65 -2.38 -8.33 26.08
N ASN A 66 -1.52 -7.95 25.12
CA ASN A 66 -1.13 -8.80 23.98
C ASN A 66 0.08 -9.70 24.29
N ALA A 67 0.71 -9.55 25.46
CA ALA A 67 1.83 -10.39 25.87
C ALA A 67 1.33 -11.80 26.28
N THR A 68 1.80 -12.84 25.58
CA THR A 68 1.53 -14.23 25.99
C THR A 68 2.32 -14.55 27.27
N ILE A 69 1.63 -14.72 28.40
CA ILE A 69 2.25 -15.21 29.65
C ILE A 69 2.58 -16.70 29.48
N ILE A 70 3.84 -17.03 29.24
CA ILE A 70 4.32 -18.42 29.30
C ILE A 70 4.56 -18.76 30.78
N ASN A 71 3.57 -19.40 31.42
CA ASN A 71 3.78 -19.98 32.74
C ASN A 71 4.78 -21.13 32.62
N GLN A 72 5.94 -20.96 33.26
CA GLN A 72 7.07 -21.90 33.27
C GLN A 72 6.86 -23.05 34.27
N ASP A 73 5.65 -23.61 34.32
CA ASP A 73 5.34 -24.74 35.18
C ASP A 73 5.29 -26.01 34.34
N GLU A 74 6.36 -26.79 34.43
CA GLU A 74 6.51 -28.14 33.89
C GLU A 74 5.41 -29.06 34.46
N GLN A 75 4.27 -29.16 33.78
CA GLN A 75 3.39 -30.34 33.66
C GLN A 75 1.96 -29.90 33.34
N SER A 76 1.60 -29.86 32.05
CA SER A 76 0.32 -30.36 31.54
C SER A 76 0.21 -30.02 30.05
N SER A 77 0.33 -31.03 29.20
CA SER A 77 0.04 -30.94 27.78
C SER A 77 -1.46 -30.81 27.55
N THR A 78 -2.05 -29.66 27.86
CA THR A 78 -3.31 -29.17 27.27
C THR A 78 -3.47 -27.68 27.63
N SER A 79 -2.60 -26.83 27.08
CA SER A 79 -2.89 -25.39 27.06
C SER A 79 -3.96 -25.16 26.00
N SER A 80 -5.22 -25.27 26.38
CA SER A 80 -6.29 -24.55 25.69
C SER A 80 -6.00 -23.06 25.92
N VAL A 81 -5.15 -22.49 25.07
CA VAL A 81 -5.05 -21.05 24.88
C VAL A 81 -6.45 -20.65 24.45
N GLN A 82 -7.22 -20.05 25.37
CA GLN A 82 -8.32 -19.21 24.92
C GLN A 82 -7.65 -18.06 24.20
N GLU A 83 -7.60 -18.14 22.87
CA GLU A 83 -7.33 -17.03 21.99
C GLU A 83 -8.42 -16.00 22.25
N LYS A 84 -8.22 -15.18 23.27
CA LYS A 84 -8.86 -13.89 23.30
C LYS A 84 -8.17 -13.15 22.15
N GLU A 85 -8.89 -12.91 21.06
CA GLU A 85 -8.43 -12.02 19.98
C GLU A 85 -7.81 -10.81 20.66
N ASN A 86 -6.51 -10.65 20.46
CA ASN A 86 -5.75 -9.61 21.10
C ASN A 86 -5.99 -8.32 20.28
N ASP A 87 -5.97 -7.16 20.93
CA ASP A 87 -6.36 -5.88 20.30
C ASP A 87 -5.51 -5.55 19.05
N PHE A 88 -4.30 -6.12 18.96
CA PHE A 88 -3.41 -5.98 17.82
C PHE A 88 -3.87 -6.85 16.65
N ASP A 89 -4.15 -8.14 16.88
CA ASP A 89 -4.63 -9.07 15.85
C ASP A 89 -5.93 -8.56 15.22
N GLN A 90 -6.86 -8.06 16.03
CA GLN A 90 -8.09 -7.44 15.52
C GLN A 90 -7.79 -6.20 14.67
N TYR A 91 -6.86 -5.34 15.11
CA TYR A 91 -6.50 -4.13 14.37
C TYR A 91 -5.89 -4.46 13.01
N ILE A 92 -4.94 -5.40 12.95
CA ILE A 92 -4.31 -5.77 11.66
C ILE A 92 -5.31 -6.47 10.73
N GLU A 93 -6.20 -7.31 11.25
CA GLU A 93 -7.24 -7.96 10.45
C GLU A 93 -8.23 -6.94 9.87
N GLU A 94 -8.72 -6.00 10.70
CA GLU A 94 -9.66 -4.95 10.26
C GLU A 94 -9.04 -3.98 9.23
N ASN A 95 -7.74 -3.71 9.33
CA ASN A 95 -7.07 -2.70 8.49
C ASN A 95 -6.37 -3.28 7.26
N TYR A 96 -6.08 -4.59 7.25
CA TYR A 96 -5.33 -5.24 6.19
C TYR A 96 -5.95 -6.54 5.66
N GLY A 97 -6.80 -7.24 6.42
CA GLY A 97 -7.30 -8.57 6.06
C GLY A 97 -8.04 -8.65 4.72
N GLU A 98 -8.71 -7.56 4.30
CA GLU A 98 -9.36 -7.50 2.99
C GLU A 98 -8.38 -7.56 1.81
N TYR A 99 -7.13 -7.10 2.00
CA TYR A 99 -6.11 -7.02 0.95
C TYR A 99 -5.29 -8.30 0.80
N PHE A 100 -5.36 -9.22 1.76
CA PHE A 100 -4.53 -10.43 1.79
C PHE A 100 -5.36 -11.70 1.68
N THR A 101 -4.74 -12.75 1.17
CA THR A 101 -5.18 -14.13 1.44
C THR A 101 -4.81 -14.50 2.89
N ASP A 102 -5.48 -15.48 3.47
CA ASP A 102 -5.16 -15.96 4.84
C ASP A 102 -3.66 -16.30 4.97
N TYR A 103 -3.10 -16.99 3.97
CA TYR A 103 -1.68 -17.34 3.92
C TYR A 103 -0.77 -16.12 3.82
N GLY A 104 -1.11 -15.17 2.92
CA GLY A 104 -0.33 -13.95 2.73
C GLY A 104 -0.32 -13.08 3.98
N PHE A 105 -1.46 -12.97 4.65
CA PHE A 105 -1.62 -12.23 5.91
C PHE A 105 -0.78 -12.84 7.03
N GLU A 106 -0.92 -14.15 7.28
CA GLU A 106 -0.16 -14.88 8.30
C GLU A 106 1.36 -14.73 8.05
N LYS A 107 1.79 -14.87 6.79
CA LYS A 107 3.20 -14.74 6.43
C LYS A 107 3.71 -13.32 6.70
N PHE A 108 2.97 -12.29 6.29
CA PHE A 108 3.43 -10.90 6.31
C PHE A 108 3.41 -10.28 7.72
N PHE A 109 2.38 -10.54 8.52
CA PHE A 109 2.26 -9.97 9.86
C PHE A 109 2.80 -10.89 10.96
N ILE A 110 2.44 -12.17 10.92
CA ILE A 110 2.66 -13.06 12.07
C ILE A 110 4.02 -13.76 11.99
N THR A 111 4.33 -14.36 10.84
CA THR A 111 5.55 -15.16 10.69
C THR A 111 6.79 -14.30 10.50
N SER A 112 6.71 -13.26 9.66
CA SER A 112 7.86 -12.41 9.32
C SER A 112 7.93 -11.10 10.10
N GLY A 113 6.79 -10.58 10.56
CA GLY A 113 6.70 -9.27 11.20
C GLY A 113 6.92 -8.08 10.26
N GLU A 114 7.01 -8.31 8.95
CA GLU A 114 7.29 -7.26 7.95
C GLU A 114 6.23 -6.15 7.96
N GLY A 115 4.96 -6.50 8.21
CA GLY A 115 3.84 -5.55 8.15
C GLY A 115 3.88 -4.42 9.18
N TYR A 116 4.66 -4.54 10.26
CA TYR A 116 4.84 -3.47 11.25
C TYR A 116 6.30 -3.06 11.45
N ARG A 117 7.26 -3.75 10.81
CA ARG A 117 8.70 -3.59 11.06
C ARG A 117 9.20 -2.16 10.84
N TYR A 118 8.81 -1.52 9.74
CA TYR A 118 9.21 -0.13 9.46
C TYR A 118 8.63 0.84 10.47
N SER A 119 7.38 0.66 10.89
CA SER A 119 6.78 1.49 11.93
C SER A 119 7.49 1.33 13.26
N ASP A 120 7.76 0.09 13.66
CA ASP A 120 8.42 -0.25 14.92
C ASP A 120 9.83 0.35 15.00
N GLU A 121 10.66 0.10 13.98
CA GLU A 121 12.03 0.60 13.96
C GLU A 121 12.10 2.12 13.80
N ALA A 122 11.23 2.73 12.99
CA ALA A 122 11.17 4.19 12.87
C ALA A 122 10.76 4.86 14.18
N ASP A 123 9.84 4.27 14.95
CA ASP A 123 9.44 4.78 16.27
C ASP A 123 10.59 4.78 17.27
N LYS A 124 11.32 3.66 17.34
CA LYS A 124 12.49 3.52 18.23
C LYS A 124 13.57 4.54 17.90
N ALA A 125 13.89 4.69 16.61
CA ALA A 125 14.99 5.54 16.14
C ALA A 125 14.60 7.02 15.96
N ASN A 126 13.33 7.41 16.20
CA ASN A 126 12.79 8.75 15.90
C ASN A 126 12.89 9.15 14.41
N TYR A 127 12.65 8.20 13.51
CA TYR A 127 12.51 8.46 12.07
C TYR A 127 11.05 8.75 11.72
N THR A 128 10.83 9.50 10.65
CA THR A 128 9.52 9.57 9.97
C THR A 128 9.72 9.19 8.51
N LEU A 129 8.89 8.30 7.99
CA LEU A 129 8.92 7.79 6.62
C LEU A 129 7.61 8.15 5.92
N ALA A 130 7.70 8.54 4.65
CA ALA A 130 6.54 8.82 3.82
C ALA A 130 6.80 8.28 2.39
N PRO A 131 5.97 7.37 1.87
CA PRO A 131 6.03 6.98 0.47
C PRO A 131 5.54 8.14 -0.42
N GLU A 132 6.25 8.43 -1.52
CA GLU A 132 5.92 9.55 -2.42
C GLU A 132 5.62 9.11 -3.86
N ASP A 133 6.37 8.15 -4.40
CA ASP A 133 6.23 7.67 -5.77
C ASP A 133 6.25 6.14 -5.76
N ILE A 134 5.17 5.53 -6.27
CA ILE A 134 4.97 4.09 -6.29
C ILE A 134 4.80 3.65 -7.75
N SER A 135 5.76 2.87 -8.24
CA SER A 135 5.69 2.23 -9.55
C SER A 135 5.41 0.75 -9.38
N ILE A 136 4.37 0.24 -10.04
CA ILE A 136 4.00 -1.18 -9.98
C ILE A 136 3.86 -1.71 -11.40
N ILE A 137 4.64 -2.74 -11.71
CA ILE A 137 4.75 -3.33 -13.04
C ILE A 137 4.39 -4.82 -12.96
N GLN A 138 3.39 -5.24 -13.73
CA GLN A 138 3.01 -6.65 -13.85
C GLN A 138 4.04 -7.43 -14.69
N ASP A 139 4.37 -8.66 -14.29
CA ASP A 139 5.23 -9.57 -15.06
C ASP A 139 4.52 -10.00 -16.35
N GLU A 140 5.14 -9.75 -17.50
CA GLU A 140 4.58 -10.10 -18.82
C GLU A 140 4.25 -11.60 -18.98
N LYS A 141 4.87 -12.47 -18.18
CA LYS A 141 4.73 -13.93 -18.23
C LYS A 141 3.84 -14.49 -17.13
N ASN A 142 3.47 -13.69 -16.14
CA ASN A 142 2.66 -14.13 -15.01
C ASN A 142 1.80 -12.97 -14.51
N ASP A 143 0.51 -13.00 -14.83
CA ASP A 143 -0.45 -11.95 -14.45
C ASP A 143 -0.70 -11.85 -12.94
N GLN A 144 -0.29 -12.85 -12.16
CA GLN A 144 -0.35 -12.83 -10.70
C GLN A 144 0.92 -12.26 -10.06
N ARG A 145 1.90 -11.79 -10.83
CA ARG A 145 3.17 -11.31 -10.28
C ARG A 145 3.43 -9.87 -10.66
N TYR A 146 3.90 -9.12 -9.67
CA TYR A 146 4.19 -7.70 -9.79
C TYR A 146 5.55 -7.40 -9.20
N GLU A 147 6.29 -6.51 -9.84
CA GLU A 147 7.45 -5.85 -9.26
C GLU A 147 7.04 -4.42 -8.89
N PHE A 148 7.63 -3.89 -7.82
CA PHE A 148 7.39 -2.52 -7.42
C PHE A 148 8.70 -1.80 -7.10
N ASP A 149 8.67 -0.49 -7.32
CA ASP A 149 9.62 0.48 -6.78
C ASP A 149 8.82 1.52 -5.98
N VAL A 150 9.25 1.81 -4.75
CA VAL A 150 8.69 2.87 -3.91
C VAL A 150 9.79 3.84 -3.51
N THR A 151 9.65 5.10 -3.88
CA THR A 151 10.47 6.17 -3.32
C THR A 151 9.90 6.54 -1.94
N VAL A 152 10.71 6.33 -0.90
CA VAL A 152 10.38 6.70 0.47
C VAL A 152 11.21 7.91 0.87
N LYS A 153 10.54 9.01 1.20
CA LYS A 153 11.14 10.14 1.88
C LYS A 153 11.27 9.82 3.37
N TYR A 154 12.39 10.21 3.98
CA TYR A 154 12.58 10.10 5.41
C TYR A 154 13.10 11.39 6.06
N ILE A 155 12.78 11.54 7.34
CA ILE A 155 13.36 12.52 8.25
C ILE A 155 14.01 11.72 9.38
N ASP A 156 15.30 11.93 9.62
CA ASP A 156 16.05 11.22 10.66
C ASP A 156 15.96 11.90 12.04
N GLU A 157 16.63 11.33 13.04
CA GLU A 157 16.63 11.84 14.41
C GLU A 157 17.28 13.23 14.56
N LYS A 158 18.09 13.64 13.58
CA LYS A 158 18.74 14.95 13.51
C LYS A 158 17.90 15.97 12.72
N ASN A 159 16.75 15.57 12.20
CA ASN A 159 15.90 16.32 11.27
C ASN A 159 16.55 16.52 9.89
N ASP A 160 17.49 15.66 9.51
CA ASP A 160 18.03 15.63 8.16
C ASP A 160 17.04 14.86 7.25
N GLU A 161 16.76 15.43 6.08
CA GLU A 161 15.88 14.83 5.09
C GLU A 161 16.67 13.96 4.10
N GLY A 162 16.09 12.81 3.72
CA GLY A 162 16.64 11.96 2.68
C GLY A 162 15.57 11.19 1.93
N THR A 163 16.01 10.46 0.91
CA THR A 163 15.17 9.55 0.13
C THR A 163 15.89 8.23 -0.07
N ARG A 164 15.14 7.14 -0.16
CA ARG A 164 15.60 5.81 -0.57
C ARG A 164 14.58 5.19 -1.52
N VAL A 165 15.05 4.36 -2.43
CA VAL A 165 14.17 3.57 -3.29
C VAL A 165 14.12 2.15 -2.75
N LEU A 166 12.93 1.70 -2.39
CA LEU A 166 12.65 0.34 -1.99
C LEU A 166 12.13 -0.41 -3.22
N ASN A 167 12.65 -1.61 -3.48
CA ASN A 167 12.09 -2.48 -4.50
C ASN A 167 11.70 -3.83 -3.94
N GLY A 168 10.75 -4.45 -4.61
CA GLY A 168 10.22 -5.70 -4.15
C GLY A 168 9.32 -6.39 -5.16
N ARG A 169 8.65 -7.43 -4.66
CA ARG A 169 7.77 -8.26 -5.47
C ARG A 169 6.53 -8.64 -4.71
N VAL A 170 5.41 -8.62 -5.43
CA VAL A 170 4.12 -9.11 -4.96
C VAL A 170 3.67 -10.30 -5.81
N GLU A 171 3.07 -11.29 -5.15
CA GLU A 171 2.27 -12.32 -5.79
C GLU A 171 0.82 -12.15 -5.34
N MET A 172 -0.09 -12.09 -6.31
CA MET A 172 -1.52 -11.99 -6.13
C MET A 172 -2.19 -13.38 -6.26
N ASP A 173 -3.35 -13.54 -5.66
CA ASP A 173 -4.27 -14.65 -5.85
C ASP A 173 -5.70 -14.13 -5.67
N ASP A 174 -6.53 -14.24 -6.72
CA ASP A 174 -7.93 -13.78 -6.76
C ASP A 174 -8.13 -12.35 -6.21
N GLY A 175 -7.30 -11.41 -6.67
CA GLY A 175 -7.38 -9.99 -6.27
C GLY A 175 -6.77 -9.65 -4.91
N LYS A 176 -6.19 -10.63 -4.21
CA LYS A 176 -5.59 -10.47 -2.87
C LYS A 176 -4.09 -10.77 -2.89
N ILE A 177 -3.35 -10.18 -1.96
CA ILE A 177 -1.93 -10.44 -1.79
C ILE A 177 -1.73 -11.82 -1.18
N ASN A 178 -1.06 -12.69 -1.92
CA ASN A 178 -0.58 -13.99 -1.47
C ASN A 178 0.85 -13.90 -0.90
N SER A 179 1.68 -13.00 -1.43
CA SER A 179 2.94 -12.63 -0.79
C SER A 179 3.41 -11.24 -1.18
N LEU A 180 3.99 -10.51 -0.23
CA LEU A 180 4.68 -9.24 -0.46
C LEU A 180 6.08 -9.35 0.16
N ASN A 181 7.11 -9.06 -0.61
CA ASN A 181 8.49 -9.08 -0.11
C ASN A 181 9.21 -7.82 -0.58
N ILE A 182 9.81 -7.08 0.37
CA ILE A 182 10.76 -6.02 0.09
C ILE A 182 12.13 -6.70 -0.09
N ASN A 183 12.69 -6.60 -1.29
CA ASN A 183 13.93 -7.31 -1.64
C ASN A 183 15.16 -6.48 -1.30
N ASP A 184 15.07 -5.16 -1.51
CA ASP A 184 16.12 -4.21 -1.23
C ASP A 184 15.50 -2.88 -0.82
N ASP A 185 16.01 -2.29 0.25
CA ASP A 185 15.59 -1.01 0.81
C ASP A 185 16.73 0.02 0.78
N GLU A 186 17.77 -0.26 0.01
CA GLU A 186 19.02 0.50 -0.05
C GLU A 186 19.66 0.69 1.34
N GLY A 187 19.41 -0.26 2.25
CA GLY A 187 19.90 -0.24 3.62
C GLY A 187 19.14 0.69 4.55
N LEU A 188 17.99 1.23 4.16
CA LEU A 188 17.17 2.14 4.98
C LEU A 188 16.88 1.54 6.36
N LEU A 189 16.35 0.32 6.42
CA LEU A 189 16.00 -0.28 7.69
C LEU A 189 17.23 -0.54 8.55
N LYS A 190 18.36 -0.93 7.93
CA LYS A 190 19.62 -1.09 8.64
C LYS A 190 20.14 0.23 9.21
N GLU A 191 19.97 1.33 8.49
CA GLU A 191 20.31 2.69 8.94
C GLU A 191 19.46 3.06 10.16
N ILE A 192 18.14 2.89 10.08
CA ILE A 192 17.19 3.12 11.18
C ILE A 192 17.60 2.31 12.43
N MET A 193 17.80 0.99 12.28
CA MET A 193 18.16 0.10 13.40
C MET A 193 19.54 0.41 14.01
N SER A 194 20.42 1.12 13.29
CA SER A 194 21.74 1.51 13.78
C SER A 194 21.72 2.78 14.63
N ASN A 195 20.60 3.51 14.64
CA ASN A 195 20.38 4.76 15.39
C ASN A 195 19.22 4.64 16.41
N PRO A 196 19.27 3.68 17.36
CA PRO A 196 18.20 3.45 18.32
C PRO A 196 18.11 4.53 19.43
#